data_AF-A0A0D0CT05-F1
#
_entry.id   AF-A0A0D0CT05-F1
#
_cell.length_a   1.000
_cell.length_b   1.000
_cell.length_c   1.000
_cell.angle_alpha   90.00
_cell.angle_beta   90.00
_cell.angle_gamma   90.00
#
_symmetry.space_group_name_H-M   'P 1'
#
loop_
_entity.id
_entity.type
_entity.pdbx_description
1 polymer ?
#
loop_
_entity_poly.entity_id
_entity_poly.type
_entity_poly.pdbx_seq_one_letter_code
_entity_poly.pdbx_strand_id
1 'polypeptide(L)'
;MPPKDLDTQRWEVHPLGAGHSIRNVKYGKYLSLKSVAKESPVVASDFPVAWDVKEIRVAEENAAFYEIRWPMTEFIFELADFGSSSPKTKIHLSDGQLPADQQRCRYWKANRIRQNSFYQPSPQVAQSQPNGNGAASSILGFAVEIVGSWEGDVAYTLRKGDDAGEIAQGSANDLL
;
A
#
# COMPACT_ATOMS: atom_id res chain seq x y z
N MET A 1 -6.87 4.53 26.32
CA MET A 1 -6.28 4.60 24.97
C MET A 1 -6.75 3.38 24.20
N PRO A 2 -7.58 3.51 23.13
CA PRO A 2 -7.98 2.34 22.37
C PRO A 2 -6.74 1.73 21.70
N PRO A 3 -6.60 0.38 21.67
CA PRO A 3 -5.49 -0.28 20.99
C PRO A 3 -5.44 0.17 19.53
N LYS A 4 -4.27 0.63 19.09
CA LYS A 4 -4.06 0.97 17.67
C LYS A 4 -3.91 -0.35 16.93
N ASP A 5 -4.97 -0.76 16.28
CA ASP A 5 -4.99 -1.98 15.50
C ASP A 5 -4.17 -1.77 14.22
N LEU A 6 -2.86 -2.03 14.34
CA LEU A 6 -1.90 -1.89 13.26
C LEU A 6 -2.28 -2.68 12.02
N ASP A 7 -3.05 -3.76 12.21
CA ASP A 7 -3.37 -4.68 11.13
C ASP A 7 -4.36 -4.07 10.14
N THR A 8 -5.15 -3.06 10.54
CA THR A 8 -6.04 -2.33 9.61
C THR A 8 -5.27 -1.53 8.56
N GLN A 9 -3.98 -1.29 8.78
CA GLN A 9 -3.13 -0.41 7.96
C GLN A 9 -2.01 -1.15 7.24
N ARG A 10 -1.97 -2.49 7.38
CA ARG A 10 -1.01 -3.35 6.70
C ARG A 10 -1.60 -3.83 5.39
N TRP A 11 -0.81 -3.74 4.32
CA TRP A 11 -1.20 -4.20 3.01
C TRP A 11 -0.16 -5.17 2.43
N GLU A 12 -0.63 -6.18 1.74
CA GLU A 12 0.17 -7.12 0.96
C GLU A 12 0.08 -6.77 -0.51
N VAL A 13 1.22 -6.79 -1.19
CA VAL A 13 1.30 -6.58 -2.63
C VAL A 13 1.65 -7.91 -3.29
N HIS A 14 0.76 -8.40 -4.13
CA HIS A 14 0.90 -9.67 -4.84
C HIS A 14 0.83 -9.43 -6.35
N PRO A 15 1.65 -10.12 -7.17
CA PRO A 15 1.55 -10.05 -8.62
C PRO A 15 0.14 -10.39 -9.10
N LEU A 16 -0.40 -9.60 -10.04
CA LEU A 16 -1.69 -9.84 -10.69
C LEU A 16 -1.59 -9.45 -12.16
N GLY A 17 -1.40 -10.45 -13.03
CA GLY A 17 -1.17 -10.21 -14.45
C GLY A 17 0.10 -9.39 -14.68
N ALA A 18 -0.03 -8.27 -15.40
CA ALA A 18 1.07 -7.34 -15.67
C ALA A 18 1.28 -6.28 -14.56
N GLY A 19 0.44 -6.29 -13.52
CA GLY A 19 0.52 -5.35 -12.39
C GLY A 19 0.51 -6.08 -11.06
N HIS A 20 0.01 -5.38 -10.03
CA HIS A 20 -0.04 -5.90 -8.67
C HIS A 20 -1.43 -5.68 -8.05
N SER A 21 -1.91 -6.67 -7.31
CA SER A 21 -3.03 -6.49 -6.39
C SER A 21 -2.50 -6.00 -5.04
N ILE A 22 -3.27 -5.14 -4.37
CA ILE A 22 -2.93 -4.60 -3.05
C ILE A 22 -4.05 -5.00 -2.09
N ARG A 23 -3.75 -5.83 -1.09
CA ARG A 23 -4.74 -6.47 -0.20
C ARG A 23 -4.50 -6.08 1.26
N ASN A 24 -5.53 -5.67 1.97
CA ASN A 24 -5.46 -5.42 3.41
C ASN A 24 -5.23 -6.73 4.17
N VAL A 25 -4.26 -6.75 5.08
CA VAL A 25 -3.90 -7.96 5.85
C VAL A 25 -5.02 -8.38 6.79
N LYS A 26 -5.64 -7.44 7.51
CA LYS A 26 -6.67 -7.76 8.51
C LYS A 26 -8.00 -8.16 7.87
N TYR A 27 -8.46 -7.39 6.90
CA TYR A 27 -9.80 -7.55 6.34
C TYR A 27 -9.83 -8.44 5.09
N GLY A 28 -8.68 -8.72 4.50
CA GLY A 28 -8.57 -9.49 3.27
C GLY A 28 -9.20 -8.83 2.04
N LYS A 29 -9.60 -7.56 2.12
CA LYS A 29 -10.15 -6.75 1.02
C LYS A 29 -9.04 -6.15 0.17
N TYR A 30 -9.32 -5.90 -1.11
CA TYR A 30 -8.40 -5.31 -2.07
C TYR A 30 -8.66 -3.82 -2.26
N LEU A 31 -7.61 -3.04 -2.48
CA LEU A 31 -7.74 -1.68 -3.02
C LEU A 31 -8.26 -1.77 -4.45
N SER A 32 -9.37 -1.09 -4.71
CA SER A 32 -10.10 -1.09 -5.97
C SER A 32 -10.77 0.26 -6.22
N LEU A 33 -11.50 0.37 -7.33
CA LEU A 33 -12.25 1.54 -7.73
C LEU A 33 -13.69 1.17 -8.03
N LYS A 34 -14.62 2.09 -7.75
CA LYS A 34 -16.01 1.96 -8.22
C LYS A 34 -16.13 2.25 -9.72
N SER A 35 -15.33 3.17 -10.23
CA SER A 35 -15.29 3.58 -11.64
C SER A 35 -13.92 4.14 -11.98
N VAL A 36 -13.45 3.98 -13.22
CA VAL A 36 -12.17 4.58 -13.64
C VAL A 36 -12.44 5.98 -14.17
N ALA A 37 -12.28 6.98 -13.31
CA ALA A 37 -12.44 8.39 -13.66
C ALA A 37 -11.56 9.25 -12.75
N LYS A 38 -11.29 10.48 -13.18
CA LYS A 38 -10.69 11.51 -12.34
C LYS A 38 -11.50 11.69 -11.06
N GLU A 39 -10.80 11.88 -9.94
CA GLU A 39 -11.34 12.00 -8.58
C GLU A 39 -12.14 10.76 -8.11
N SER A 40 -12.06 9.64 -8.83
CA SER A 40 -12.70 8.41 -8.36
C SER A 40 -12.07 7.97 -7.03
N PRO A 41 -12.88 7.70 -6.01
CA PRO A 41 -12.35 7.23 -4.73
C PRO A 41 -11.77 5.83 -4.87
N VAL A 42 -10.65 5.62 -4.17
CA VAL A 42 -10.11 4.29 -3.91
C VAL A 42 -10.90 3.66 -2.78
N VAL A 43 -11.38 2.44 -2.98
CA VAL A 43 -12.24 1.73 -2.03
C VAL A 43 -11.68 0.35 -1.71
N ALA A 44 -12.04 -0.18 -0.54
CA ALA A 44 -11.81 -1.58 -0.21
C ALA A 44 -12.93 -2.43 -0.82
N SER A 45 -12.59 -3.48 -1.56
CA SER A 45 -13.57 -4.37 -2.19
C SER A 45 -13.12 -5.84 -2.16
N ASP A 46 -14.04 -6.76 -2.46
CA ASP A 46 -13.71 -8.19 -2.64
C ASP A 46 -13.07 -8.50 -4.00
N PHE A 47 -13.06 -7.53 -4.92
CA PHE A 47 -12.60 -7.74 -6.29
C PHE A 47 -11.18 -7.15 -6.46
N PRO A 48 -10.17 -8.01 -6.69
CA PRO A 48 -8.82 -7.52 -6.94
C PRO A 48 -8.76 -6.81 -8.29
N VAL A 49 -7.99 -5.72 -8.34
CA VAL A 49 -7.63 -5.03 -9.59
C VAL A 49 -6.11 -4.94 -9.68
N ALA A 50 -5.60 -4.91 -10.92
CA ALA A 50 -4.18 -4.76 -11.17
C ALA A 50 -3.81 -3.28 -11.16
N TRP A 51 -2.90 -2.92 -10.26
CA TRP A 51 -2.26 -1.61 -10.18
C TRP A 51 -0.89 -1.66 -10.87
N ASP A 52 -0.54 -0.62 -11.60
CA ASP A 52 0.84 -0.42 -12.04
C ASP A 52 1.62 0.26 -10.90
N VAL A 53 2.61 -0.44 -10.35
CA VAL A 53 3.38 0.02 -9.18
C VAL A 53 4.80 0.23 -9.63
N LYS A 54 5.24 1.49 -9.62
CA LYS A 54 6.53 1.90 -10.13
C LYS A 54 7.39 2.46 -9.01
N GLU A 55 8.57 1.89 -8.80
CA GLU A 55 9.57 2.47 -7.93
C GLU A 55 10.14 3.77 -8.55
N ILE A 56 10.19 4.81 -7.74
CA ILE A 56 10.75 6.12 -8.07
C ILE A 56 11.77 6.53 -7.01
N ARG A 57 12.77 7.30 -7.42
CA ARG A 57 13.77 7.89 -6.52
C ARG A 57 13.47 9.36 -6.32
N VAL A 58 13.27 9.75 -5.08
CA VAL A 58 13.18 11.16 -4.68
C VAL A 58 14.56 11.57 -4.18
N ALA A 59 15.19 12.53 -4.88
CA ALA A 59 16.60 12.85 -4.71
C ALA A 59 16.95 13.28 -3.27
N GLU A 60 16.03 13.97 -2.60
CA GLU A 60 16.22 14.52 -1.27
C GLU A 60 16.11 13.47 -0.16
N GLU A 61 15.45 12.34 -0.41
CA GLU A 61 14.99 11.43 0.66
C GLU A 61 15.86 10.17 0.82
N ASN A 62 16.81 9.92 -0.11
CA ASN A 62 17.68 8.74 -0.12
C ASN A 62 16.93 7.39 0.11
N ALA A 63 15.65 7.33 -0.27
CA ALA A 63 14.76 6.20 -0.04
C ALA A 63 13.96 5.89 -1.30
N ALA A 64 13.52 4.63 -1.42
CA ALA A 64 12.62 4.19 -2.48
C ALA A 64 11.20 4.67 -2.18
N PHE A 65 10.60 5.35 -3.16
CA PHE A 65 9.18 5.71 -3.18
C PHE A 65 8.49 4.94 -4.30
N TYR A 66 7.18 4.91 -4.26
CA TYR A 66 6.36 4.23 -5.25
C TYR A 66 5.29 5.16 -5.76
N GLU A 67 5.08 5.15 -7.07
CA GLU A 67 3.85 5.63 -7.68
C GLU A 67 2.95 4.43 -7.94
N ILE A 68 1.68 4.58 -7.61
CA ILE A 68 0.66 3.56 -7.86
C ILE A 68 -0.29 4.16 -8.89
N ARG A 69 -0.44 3.51 -10.03
CA ARG A 69 -1.17 4.03 -11.19
C ARG A 69 -2.24 3.06 -11.64
N TRP A 70 -3.31 3.61 -12.21
CA TRP A 70 -4.24 2.79 -12.96
C TRP A 70 -3.60 2.40 -14.31
N PRO A 71 -3.60 1.10 -14.70
CA PRO A 71 -2.86 0.64 -15.87
C PRO A 71 -3.25 1.37 -17.17
N MET A 72 -2.24 1.64 -18.00
CA MET A 72 -2.39 2.26 -19.33
C MET A 72 -3.07 3.65 -19.32
N THR A 73 -3.01 4.35 -18.19
CA THR A 73 -3.55 5.71 -18.05
C THR A 73 -2.57 6.59 -17.27
N GLU A 74 -2.83 7.90 -17.29
CA GLU A 74 -2.13 8.87 -16.45
C GLU A 74 -2.79 9.02 -15.06
N PHE A 75 -3.74 8.15 -14.70
CA PHE A 75 -4.39 8.22 -13.39
C PHE A 75 -3.49 7.66 -12.30
N ILE A 76 -3.20 8.49 -11.31
CA ILE A 76 -2.27 8.20 -10.21
C ILE A 76 -3.03 8.24 -8.88
N PHE A 77 -2.68 7.32 -7.97
CA PHE A 77 -3.06 7.37 -6.57
C PHE A 77 -2.58 8.66 -5.92
N GLU A 78 -3.51 9.46 -5.44
CA GLU A 78 -3.22 10.72 -4.76
C GLU A 78 -3.95 10.78 -3.42
N LEU A 79 -3.24 11.23 -2.39
CA LEU A 79 -3.83 11.63 -1.13
C LEU A 79 -4.47 13.02 -1.30
N ALA A 80 -5.78 13.11 -1.10
CA ALA A 80 -6.56 14.32 -1.33
C ALA A 80 -6.07 15.53 -0.51
N ASP A 81 -6.59 16.71 -0.86
CA ASP A 81 -6.27 17.98 -0.21
C ASP A 81 -4.75 18.25 -0.17
N PHE A 82 -4.07 17.99 -1.30
CA PHE A 82 -2.63 18.17 -1.48
C PHE A 82 -1.78 17.39 -0.47
N GLY A 83 -2.24 16.21 -0.08
CA GLY A 83 -1.56 15.39 0.92
C GLY A 83 -1.87 15.80 2.36
N SER A 84 -3.09 16.28 2.61
CA SER A 84 -3.54 16.67 3.96
C SER A 84 -3.33 15.55 4.98
N SER A 85 -2.71 15.90 6.10
CA SER A 85 -2.49 15.01 7.24
C SER A 85 -3.75 14.81 8.11
N SER A 86 -4.89 15.37 7.71
CA SER A 86 -6.14 15.23 8.45
C SER A 86 -6.60 13.76 8.51
N PRO A 87 -7.17 13.30 9.64
CA PRO A 87 -7.75 11.97 9.68
C PRO A 87 -8.83 11.83 8.61
N LYS A 88 -8.90 10.64 8.00
CA LYS A 88 -9.86 10.32 6.92
C LYS A 88 -9.68 11.10 5.62
N THR A 89 -8.55 11.78 5.41
CA THR A 89 -8.21 12.29 4.07
C THR A 89 -8.30 11.12 3.08
N LYS A 90 -9.08 11.33 2.01
CA LYS A 90 -9.39 10.29 1.05
C LYS A 90 -8.21 10.05 0.12
N ILE A 91 -8.15 8.84 -0.42
CA ILE A 91 -7.29 8.52 -1.56
C ILE A 91 -8.18 8.47 -2.80
N HIS A 92 -7.77 9.14 -3.87
CA HIS A 92 -8.49 9.15 -5.13
C HIS A 92 -7.54 8.97 -6.31
N LEU A 93 -8.12 8.79 -7.50
CA LEU A 93 -7.38 8.96 -8.74
C LEU A 93 -7.27 10.44 -9.11
N SER A 94 -6.08 10.86 -9.44
CA SER A 94 -5.79 12.18 -10.01
C SER A 94 -5.10 12.01 -11.35
N ASP A 95 -5.11 13.05 -12.17
CA ASP A 95 -4.34 13.12 -13.41
C ASP A 95 -3.54 14.43 -13.49
N GLY A 96 -2.84 14.61 -14.61
CA GLY A 96 -2.12 15.83 -14.91
C GLY A 96 -0.82 15.98 -14.12
N GLN A 97 -0.11 17.06 -14.41
CA GLN A 97 1.16 17.36 -13.76
C GLN A 97 0.92 18.30 -12.58
N LEU A 98 1.44 17.93 -11.41
CA LEU A 98 1.44 18.81 -10.24
C LEU A 98 2.73 19.64 -10.19
N PRO A 99 2.66 20.86 -9.61
CA PRO A 99 3.83 21.57 -9.13
C PRO A 99 4.74 20.67 -8.28
N ALA A 100 6.05 20.85 -8.35
CA ALA A 100 7.03 19.97 -7.71
C ALA A 100 6.82 19.85 -6.18
N ASP A 101 6.38 20.92 -5.53
CA ASP A 101 6.03 20.98 -4.12
C ASP A 101 4.78 20.15 -3.76
N GLN A 102 3.90 19.89 -4.73
CA GLN A 102 2.66 19.14 -4.53
C GLN A 102 2.76 17.68 -4.95
N GLN A 103 3.79 17.27 -5.69
CA GLN A 103 3.94 15.88 -6.17
C GLN A 103 4.04 14.85 -5.04
N ARG A 104 4.43 15.28 -3.83
CA ARG A 104 4.57 14.40 -2.65
C ARG A 104 3.28 13.67 -2.28
N CYS A 105 2.10 14.22 -2.56
CA CYS A 105 0.82 13.53 -2.30
C CYS A 105 0.56 12.31 -3.20
N ARG A 106 1.44 12.05 -4.19
CA ARG A 106 1.39 10.91 -5.10
C ARG A 106 2.49 9.88 -4.84
N TYR A 107 3.40 10.16 -3.92
CA TYR A 107 4.55 9.32 -3.61
C TYR A 107 4.30 8.54 -2.33
N TRP A 108 4.41 7.23 -2.44
CA TRP A 108 4.10 6.31 -1.36
C TRP A 108 5.37 5.62 -0.91
N LYS A 109 5.67 5.68 0.39
CA LYS A 109 6.82 4.97 0.95
C LYS A 109 6.37 3.60 1.44
N ALA A 110 7.01 2.53 0.94
CA ALA A 110 6.76 1.16 1.40
C ALA A 110 7.70 0.76 2.53
N ASN A 111 7.16 0.52 3.72
CA ASN A 111 7.94 -0.09 4.80
C ASN A 111 7.78 -1.61 4.77
N ARG A 112 8.88 -2.32 4.46
CA ARG A 112 8.88 -3.78 4.50
C ARG A 112 8.80 -4.27 5.94
N ILE A 113 7.65 -4.80 6.32
CA ILE A 113 7.52 -5.57 7.55
C ILE A 113 8.19 -6.92 7.29
N ARG A 114 9.22 -7.26 8.08
CA ARG A 114 9.83 -8.59 8.00
C ARG A 114 8.71 -9.60 8.27
N GLN A 115 8.39 -10.42 7.28
CA GLN A 115 7.63 -11.64 7.55
C GLN A 115 8.46 -12.42 8.56
N ASN A 116 7.96 -12.50 9.78
CA ASN A 116 8.47 -13.45 10.75
C ASN A 116 8.37 -14.81 10.05
N SER A 117 9.48 -15.52 9.93
CA SER A 117 9.68 -16.74 9.12
C SER A 117 8.86 -17.94 9.62
N PHE A 118 7.55 -17.77 9.84
CA PHE A 118 6.64 -18.79 10.34
C PHE A 118 6.00 -19.60 9.22
N TYR A 119 6.06 -19.12 7.97
CA TYR A 119 5.86 -19.97 6.81
C TYR A 119 7.17 -20.68 6.46
N GLN A 120 7.67 -21.49 7.38
CA GLN A 120 8.49 -22.61 6.98
C GLN A 120 7.50 -23.59 6.34
N PRO A 121 7.57 -23.87 5.01
CA PRO A 121 6.76 -24.94 4.45
C PRO A 121 7.06 -26.18 5.29
N SER A 122 6.01 -26.79 5.85
CA SER A 122 6.11 -28.04 6.61
C SER A 122 7.09 -28.96 5.88
N PRO A 123 8.10 -29.54 6.54
CA PRO A 123 9.04 -30.42 5.85
C PRO A 123 8.23 -31.49 5.14
N GLN A 124 8.25 -31.43 3.81
CA GLN A 124 7.57 -32.42 2.98
C GLN A 124 8.15 -33.77 3.42
N VAL A 125 7.27 -34.65 3.88
CA VAL A 125 7.61 -36.04 4.18
C VAL A 125 8.35 -36.56 2.95
N ALA A 126 9.61 -36.95 3.14
CA ALA A 126 10.52 -37.36 2.08
C ALA A 126 9.90 -38.52 1.29
N GLN A 127 9.15 -38.20 0.24
CA GLN A 127 8.86 -39.13 -0.83
C GLN A 127 10.07 -39.08 -1.76
N SER A 128 10.83 -40.16 -1.71
CA SER A 128 11.93 -40.47 -2.61
C SER A 128 11.58 -40.07 -4.06
N GLN A 129 12.20 -39.00 -4.56
CA GLN A 129 12.23 -38.69 -5.98
C GLN A 129 13.68 -38.57 -6.49
N PRO A 130 13.95 -39.08 -7.71
CA PRO A 130 15.26 -39.03 -8.31
C PRO A 130 15.54 -37.64 -8.91
N ASN A 131 16.83 -37.28 -8.89
CA ASN A 131 17.49 -36.14 -9.51
C ASN A 131 16.72 -35.40 -10.62
N GLY A 132 16.36 -34.15 -10.33
CA GLY A 132 15.99 -33.15 -11.34
C GLY A 132 16.33 -31.76 -10.80
N ASN A 133 17.38 -31.14 -11.33
CA ASN A 133 17.77 -29.76 -11.07
C ASN A 133 16.63 -28.82 -11.52
N GLY A 134 15.82 -28.36 -10.57
CA GLY A 134 14.83 -27.30 -10.78
C GLY A 134 14.97 -26.26 -9.68
N ALA A 135 15.52 -25.09 -10.01
CA ALA A 135 15.59 -23.96 -9.10
C ALA A 135 14.17 -23.48 -8.77
N ALA A 136 13.73 -23.70 -7.52
CA ALA A 136 12.48 -23.15 -7.01
C ALA A 136 12.64 -21.62 -6.85
N SER A 137 12.04 -20.86 -7.76
CA SER A 137 11.91 -19.42 -7.63
C SER A 137 10.83 -19.11 -6.59
N SER A 138 11.25 -18.71 -5.39
CA SER A 138 10.34 -18.22 -4.36
C SER A 138 9.90 -16.80 -4.70
N ILE A 139 8.65 -16.67 -5.16
CA ILE A 139 8.02 -15.35 -5.37
C ILE A 139 7.80 -14.73 -3.99
N LEU A 140 8.67 -13.79 -3.63
CA LEU A 140 8.57 -13.02 -2.39
C LEU A 140 7.44 -12.00 -2.52
N GLY A 141 6.28 -12.30 -1.95
CA GLY A 141 5.29 -11.28 -1.63
C GLY A 141 5.89 -10.30 -0.61
N PHE A 142 5.73 -9.00 -0.84
CA PHE A 142 6.18 -7.97 0.10
C PHE A 142 4.96 -7.22 0.66
N ALA A 143 5.02 -6.94 1.96
CA ALA A 143 4.06 -6.05 2.60
C ALA A 143 4.47 -4.61 2.27
N VAL A 144 3.52 -3.84 1.75
CA VAL A 144 3.66 -2.41 1.52
C VAL A 144 2.79 -1.71 2.53
N GLU A 145 3.40 -0.99 3.46
CA GLU A 145 2.68 0.07 4.15
C GLU A 145 2.61 1.26 3.19
N ILE A 146 1.42 1.76 2.87
CA ILE A 146 1.27 2.93 2.00
C ILE A 146 1.25 4.15 2.91
N VAL A 147 2.40 4.81 3.06
CA VAL A 147 2.57 6.00 3.91
C VAL A 147 2.67 7.26 3.05
N GLY A 148 1.80 8.24 3.30
CA GLY A 148 2.04 9.62 2.90
C GLY A 148 3.02 10.26 3.91
N SER A 149 4.16 10.76 3.45
CA SER A 149 5.29 11.18 4.31
C SER A 149 5.34 12.70 4.58
N TRP A 150 5.48 13.10 5.85
CA TRP A 150 6.57 14.00 6.31
C TRP A 150 6.91 13.79 7.83
N GLU A 151 8.21 13.93 8.13
CA GLU A 151 9.09 13.67 9.31
C GLU A 151 8.59 13.13 10.69
N GLY A 152 9.34 12.12 11.21
CA GLY A 152 9.42 11.76 12.65
C GLY A 152 9.77 10.27 12.95
N ASP A 153 10.75 10.02 13.81
CA ASP A 153 11.47 8.74 14.07
C ASP A 153 10.68 7.45 14.40
N VAL A 154 11.20 6.35 13.81
CA VAL A 154 11.21 4.91 14.19
C VAL A 154 9.90 4.23 14.63
N ALA A 155 9.45 3.29 13.76
CA ALA A 155 8.32 2.34 13.84
C ALA A 155 7.02 2.89 13.19
N TYR A 156 5.89 2.20 13.38
CA TYR A 156 4.50 2.67 13.15
C TYR A 156 3.93 2.40 11.75
N THR A 157 2.67 1.94 11.58
CA THR A 157 1.34 2.56 11.83
C THR A 157 1.11 3.78 10.95
N LEU A 158 0.05 3.77 10.13
CA LEU A 158 -0.66 4.95 9.63
C LEU A 158 -1.14 5.75 10.86
N ARG A 159 -0.25 6.59 11.40
CA ARG A 159 -0.49 7.53 12.51
C ARG A 159 -0.21 8.94 12.02
N LYS A 160 -1.19 9.82 12.24
CA LYS A 160 -1.02 11.27 12.33
C LYS A 160 -0.29 11.61 13.64
N GLY A 161 0.67 12.53 13.59
CA GLY A 161 1.11 13.29 14.77
C GLY A 161 0.12 14.43 15.00
N ASP A 162 -0.55 14.43 16.16
CA ASP A 162 -1.32 15.58 16.63
C ASP A 162 -0.52 16.28 17.70
N ASP A 163 -0.37 17.60 17.58
CA ASP A 163 -0.49 18.47 18.74
C ASP A 163 -1.94 18.97 18.81
N ALA A 164 -2.57 18.62 19.93
CA ALA A 164 -3.78 19.16 20.54
C ALA A 164 -5.00 19.48 19.65
N GLY A 165 -5.93 18.51 19.54
CA GLY A 165 -7.33 18.83 19.33
C GLY A 165 -8.13 17.77 18.57
N GLU A 166 -8.75 16.88 19.33
CA GLU A 166 -9.98 16.16 18.98
C GLU A 166 -9.94 15.10 17.86
N ILE A 167 -10.47 13.92 18.20
CA ILE A 167 -10.21 12.63 17.58
C ILE A 167 -11.37 12.29 16.64
N ALA A 168 -11.17 12.32 15.31
CA ALA A 168 -12.12 11.76 14.36
C ALA A 168 -11.65 10.39 13.88
N GLN A 169 -12.17 9.34 14.52
CA GLN A 169 -11.94 7.93 14.21
C GLN A 169 -12.45 7.60 12.80
N GLY A 170 -11.55 7.26 11.87
CA GLY A 170 -11.88 6.65 10.57
C GLY A 170 -11.80 5.15 10.67
N SER A 171 -12.91 4.48 10.96
CA SER A 171 -12.97 3.02 10.94
C SER A 171 -12.78 2.52 9.50
N ALA A 172 -12.32 1.28 9.29
CA ALA A 172 -12.49 0.62 7.99
C ALA A 172 -13.97 0.48 7.60
N ASN A 173 -14.89 0.71 8.55
CA ASN A 173 -16.31 0.89 8.32
C ASN A 173 -16.70 2.25 7.74
N ASP A 174 -15.81 3.24 7.68
CA ASP A 174 -16.08 4.56 7.09
C ASP A 174 -15.69 4.62 5.59
N LEU A 175 -15.20 3.49 5.06
CA LEU A 175 -15.09 3.19 3.62
C LEU A 175 -16.17 2.18 3.17
N LEU A 176 -17.10 1.83 4.06
CA LEU A 176 -18.33 1.07 3.79
C LEU A 176 -19.53 2.03 3.64
#